data_AF-A0A354BU23-F1
#
_entry.id   AF-A0A354BU23-F1
#
_cell.length_a   1.000
_cell.length_b   1.000
_cell.length_c   1.000
_cell.angle_alpha   90.00
_cell.angle_beta   90.00
_cell.angle_gamma   90.00
#
_symmetry.space_group_name_H-M   'P 1'
#
loop_
_entity.id
_entity.type
_entity.pdbx_description
1 polymer ?
#
loop_
_entity_poly.entity_id
_entity_poly.type
_entity_poly.pdbx_seq_one_letter_code
_entity_poly.pdbx_strand_id
1 'polypeptide(L)'
;MKGLNYKLILIIIYLACSARTCTEDEESNARKEENYISNLKNDLKEVFTSDSLSEQFLRAYEITASDMLNDFADYLKIISDTNLDPEFRQHSAVMVRNLFISDKIKLSGLSNNYPESALYTLDRLLDHILSEGMPVWFKPVQIIVTAPFAAENDSTFIGNLSCKLECQALSSKGTSEILPDIITVDIYLVKRYQYFGDNHIKIWEAYLGDIN
;
A
#
# COMPACT_ATOMS: atom_id res chain seq x y z
N MET A 1 17.22 -46.81 -65.70
CA MET A 1 17.23 -46.10 -64.40
C MET A 1 17.13 -44.56 -64.55
N LYS A 2 16.24 -44.01 -65.40
CA LYS A 2 16.04 -42.55 -65.53
C LYS A 2 14.67 -42.04 -65.05
N GLY A 3 13.67 -42.93 -64.91
CA GLY A 3 12.32 -42.56 -64.46
C GLY A 3 12.17 -42.41 -62.94
N LEU A 4 13.09 -42.96 -62.12
CA LEU A 4 13.02 -42.89 -60.66
C LEU A 4 13.36 -41.48 -60.13
N ASN A 5 14.28 -40.78 -60.81
CA ASN A 5 14.75 -39.45 -60.38
C ASN A 5 13.69 -38.36 -60.56
N TYR A 6 12.84 -38.47 -61.58
CA TYR A 6 11.78 -37.49 -61.84
C TYR A 6 10.66 -37.55 -60.79
N LYS A 7 10.30 -38.77 -60.33
CA LYS A 7 9.28 -38.95 -59.28
C LYS A 7 9.76 -38.40 -57.94
N LEU A 8 11.05 -38.56 -57.63
CA LEU A 8 11.64 -38.04 -56.39
C LEU A 8 11.68 -36.50 -56.37
N ILE A 9 11.99 -35.88 -57.50
CA ILE A 9 11.96 -34.42 -57.64
C ILE A 9 10.54 -33.87 -57.44
N LEU A 10 9.52 -34.51 -58.04
CA LEU A 10 8.13 -34.11 -57.85
C LEU A 10 7.65 -34.26 -56.41
N ILE A 11 8.09 -35.30 -55.70
CA ILE A 11 7.76 -35.50 -54.27
C ILE A 11 8.39 -34.40 -53.40
N ILE A 12 9.64 -34.01 -53.70
CA ILE A 12 10.31 -32.92 -52.96
C ILE A 12 9.64 -31.57 -53.22
N ILE A 13 9.24 -31.28 -54.47
CA ILE A 13 8.50 -30.05 -54.80
C ILE A 13 7.14 -30.06 -54.11
N TYR A 14 6.43 -31.20 -54.12
CA TYR A 14 5.15 -31.32 -53.44
C TYR A 14 5.28 -31.14 -51.92
N LEU A 15 6.32 -31.69 -51.30
CA LEU A 15 6.63 -31.48 -49.87
C LEU A 15 7.01 -30.02 -49.56
N ALA A 16 7.80 -29.37 -50.42
CA ALA A 16 8.16 -27.95 -50.28
C ALA A 16 6.94 -27.02 -50.45
N CYS A 17 5.99 -27.37 -51.32
CA CYS A 17 4.75 -26.60 -51.52
C CYS A 17 3.64 -26.94 -50.50
N SER A 18 3.74 -28.08 -49.80
CA SER A 18 2.78 -28.48 -48.75
C SER A 18 3.26 -28.18 -47.33
N ALA A 19 4.50 -27.69 -47.18
CA ALA A 19 4.93 -26.98 -45.98
C ALA A 19 4.12 -25.68 -45.88
N ARG A 20 2.93 -25.77 -45.28
CA ARG A 20 2.13 -24.62 -44.87
C ARG A 20 3.04 -23.63 -44.18
N THR A 21 3.08 -22.41 -44.69
CA THR A 21 3.61 -21.21 -44.04
C THR A 21 2.87 -20.98 -42.73
N CYS A 22 3.27 -21.66 -41.65
CA CYS A 22 2.77 -21.49 -40.28
C CYS A 22 3.30 -20.23 -39.59
N THR A 23 3.75 -19.20 -40.33
CA THR A 23 4.41 -18.03 -39.74
C THR A 23 3.49 -16.81 -39.62
N GLU A 24 2.51 -16.64 -40.52
CA GLU A 24 1.68 -15.42 -40.54
C GLU A 24 0.66 -15.37 -39.39
N ASP A 25 0.10 -16.51 -38.98
CA ASP A 25 -0.88 -16.56 -37.88
C ASP A 25 -0.23 -16.38 -36.50
N GLU A 26 0.97 -16.92 -36.28
CA GLU A 26 1.70 -16.75 -35.00
C GLU A 26 2.19 -15.31 -34.82
N GLU A 27 2.75 -14.69 -35.87
CA GLU A 27 3.21 -13.29 -35.80
C GLU A 27 2.04 -12.30 -35.65
N SER A 28 0.91 -12.58 -36.31
CA SER A 28 -0.33 -11.81 -36.19
C SER A 28 -0.92 -11.90 -34.78
N ASN A 29 -0.94 -13.11 -34.19
CA ASN A 29 -1.42 -13.30 -32.83
C ASN A 29 -0.50 -12.65 -31.79
N ALA A 30 0.82 -12.78 -31.95
CA ALA A 30 1.79 -12.11 -31.08
C ALA A 30 1.63 -10.57 -31.10
N ARG A 31 1.45 -9.98 -32.28
CA ARG A 31 1.21 -8.53 -32.42
C ARG A 31 -0.13 -8.09 -31.81
N LYS A 32 -1.19 -8.90 -31.92
CA LYS A 32 -2.48 -8.62 -31.28
C LYS A 32 -2.36 -8.66 -29.77
N GLU A 33 -1.62 -9.62 -29.23
CA GLU A 33 -1.39 -9.75 -27.80
C GLU A 33 -0.52 -8.60 -27.27
N GLU A 34 0.55 -8.20 -27.96
CA GLU A 34 1.32 -7.00 -27.62
C GLU A 34 0.47 -5.73 -27.62
N ASN A 35 -0.38 -5.55 -28.64
CA ASN A 35 -1.29 -4.40 -28.70
C ASN A 35 -2.32 -4.41 -27.57
N TYR A 36 -2.85 -5.59 -27.22
CA TYR A 36 -3.77 -5.74 -26.10
C TYR A 36 -3.10 -5.38 -24.78
N ILE A 37 -1.89 -5.90 -24.53
CA ILE A 37 -1.11 -5.60 -23.32
C ILE A 37 -0.75 -4.10 -23.26
N SER A 38 -0.37 -3.50 -24.40
CA SER A 38 -0.04 -2.09 -24.50
C SER A 38 -1.26 -1.20 -24.20
N ASN A 39 -2.42 -1.52 -24.76
CA ASN A 39 -3.66 -0.80 -24.49
C ASN A 39 -4.07 -0.92 -23.02
N LEU A 40 -4.06 -2.14 -22.47
CA LEU A 40 -4.35 -2.37 -21.05
C LEU A 40 -3.41 -1.57 -20.14
N LYS A 41 -2.12 -1.51 -20.49
CA LYS A 41 -1.13 -0.71 -19.75
C LYS A 41 -1.44 0.79 -19.83
N ASN A 42 -1.88 1.28 -20.98
CA ASN A 42 -2.26 2.68 -21.15
C ASN A 42 -3.52 3.02 -20.35
N ASP A 43 -4.54 2.16 -20.40
CA ASP A 43 -5.78 2.33 -19.65
C ASP A 43 -5.50 2.36 -18.13
N LEU A 44 -4.65 1.46 -17.63
CA LEU A 44 -4.21 1.46 -16.24
C LEU A 44 -3.44 2.73 -15.89
N LYS A 45 -2.52 3.16 -16.77
CA LYS A 45 -1.75 4.39 -16.55
C LYS A 45 -2.67 5.60 -16.46
N GLU A 46 -3.69 5.68 -17.30
CA GLU A 46 -4.68 6.77 -17.27
C GLU A 46 -5.44 6.80 -15.93
N VAL A 47 -5.87 5.63 -15.44
CA VAL A 47 -6.52 5.51 -14.13
C VAL A 47 -5.63 6.05 -12.99
N PHE A 48 -4.35 5.70 -12.99
CA PHE A 48 -3.43 6.16 -11.94
C PHE A 48 -3.01 7.62 -12.07
N THR A 49 -3.04 8.17 -13.28
CA THR A 49 -2.55 9.52 -13.57
C THR A 49 -3.64 10.58 -13.64
N SER A 50 -4.91 10.19 -13.66
CA SER A 50 -6.06 11.10 -13.66
C SER A 50 -5.99 12.12 -12.52
N ASP A 51 -6.33 13.38 -12.83
CA ASP A 51 -6.43 14.47 -11.85
C ASP A 51 -7.71 14.38 -11.02
N SER A 52 -8.75 13.73 -11.53
CA SER A 52 -9.99 13.45 -10.81
C SER A 52 -10.12 11.97 -10.49
N LEU A 53 -10.40 11.65 -9.23
CA LEU A 53 -10.71 10.29 -8.80
C LEU A 53 -12.22 10.09 -8.78
N SER A 54 -12.65 8.91 -9.23
CA SER A 54 -14.06 8.50 -9.09
C SER A 54 -14.38 8.20 -7.62
N GLU A 55 -15.65 8.28 -7.25
CA GLU A 55 -16.11 7.94 -5.89
C GLU A 55 -15.71 6.50 -5.49
N GLN A 56 -15.66 5.58 -6.47
CA GLN A 56 -15.25 4.20 -6.23
C GLN A 56 -13.77 4.10 -5.82
N PHE A 57 -12.89 4.89 -6.45
CA PHE A 57 -11.49 4.94 -6.06
C PHE A 57 -11.30 5.58 -4.69
N LEU A 58 -12.02 6.67 -4.41
CA LEU A 58 -11.97 7.31 -3.09
C LEU A 58 -12.35 6.34 -1.97
N ARG A 59 -13.44 5.57 -2.15
CA ARG A 59 -13.83 4.51 -1.20
C ARG A 59 -12.80 3.40 -1.07
N ALA A 60 -12.13 3.02 -2.16
CA ALA A 60 -11.06 2.04 -2.09
C ALA A 60 -9.88 2.55 -1.24
N TYR A 61 -9.52 3.83 -1.39
CA TYR A 61 -8.48 4.45 -0.56
C TYR A 61 -8.91 4.62 0.91
N GLU A 62 -10.19 4.83 1.20
CA GLU A 62 -10.71 4.82 2.57
C GLU A 62 -10.53 3.44 3.24
N ILE A 63 -10.77 2.36 2.48
CA ILE A 63 -10.49 0.99 2.93
C ILE A 63 -8.98 0.79 3.15
N THR A 64 -8.15 1.24 2.20
CA THR A 64 -6.69 1.20 2.34
C THR A 64 -6.21 1.93 3.59
N ALA A 65 -6.75 3.11 3.90
CA ALA A 65 -6.37 3.85 5.10
C ALA A 65 -6.80 3.13 6.39
N SER A 66 -7.93 2.40 6.36
CA SER A 66 -8.33 1.51 7.45
C SER A 66 -7.34 0.36 7.63
N ASP A 67 -6.86 -0.25 6.54
CA ASP A 67 -5.85 -1.30 6.59
C ASP A 67 -4.51 -0.76 7.13
N MET A 68 -4.10 0.44 6.71
CA MET A 68 -2.89 1.11 7.22
C MET A 68 -2.96 1.35 8.74
N LEU A 69 -4.15 1.63 9.29
CA LEU A 69 -4.31 1.78 10.74
C LEU A 69 -4.11 0.45 11.49
N ASN A 70 -4.50 -0.68 10.87
CA ASN A 70 -4.21 -2.01 11.42
C ASN A 70 -2.70 -2.32 11.33
N ASP A 71 -2.08 -2.02 10.19
CA ASP A 71 -0.64 -2.21 10.00
C ASP A 71 0.17 -1.40 11.01
N PHE A 72 -0.26 -0.16 11.30
CA PHE A 72 0.34 0.68 12.34
C PHE A 72 0.32 0.00 13.71
N ALA A 73 -0.82 -0.58 14.09
CA ALA A 73 -0.96 -1.31 15.36
C ALA A 73 -0.04 -2.55 15.42
N ASP A 74 0.01 -3.31 14.33
CA ASP A 74 0.83 -4.51 14.23
C ASP A 74 2.33 -4.20 14.26
N TYR A 75 2.77 -3.14 13.57
CA TYR A 75 4.17 -2.71 13.63
C TYR A 75 4.55 -2.18 15.01
N LEU A 76 3.70 -1.41 15.68
CA LEU A 76 4.00 -0.96 17.05
C LEU A 76 4.16 -2.12 18.03
N LYS A 77 3.34 -3.16 17.87
CA LYS A 77 3.50 -4.40 18.64
C LYS A 77 4.89 -5.02 18.41
N ILE A 78 5.34 -5.10 17.15
CA ILE A 78 6.67 -5.61 16.81
C ILE A 78 7.78 -4.74 17.41
N ILE A 79 7.69 -3.42 17.27
CA ILE A 79 8.69 -2.47 17.76
C ILE A 79 8.82 -2.56 19.29
N SER A 80 7.71 -2.83 19.98
CA SER A 80 7.66 -2.97 21.44
C SER A 80 8.21 -4.29 21.98
N ASP A 81 8.34 -5.34 21.16
CA ASP A 81 8.81 -6.64 21.62
C ASP A 81 10.35 -6.67 21.72
N THR A 82 10.86 -6.53 22.94
CA THR A 82 12.30 -6.55 23.22
C THR A 82 12.97 -7.91 23.02
N ASN A 83 12.21 -8.98 22.79
CA ASN A 83 12.76 -10.29 22.45
C ASN A 83 13.12 -10.41 20.97
N LEU A 84 12.65 -9.48 20.13
CA LEU A 84 12.98 -9.45 18.71
C LEU A 84 14.32 -8.74 18.47
N ASP A 85 14.93 -9.09 17.34
CA ASP A 85 16.19 -8.51 16.91
C ASP A 85 16.08 -6.97 16.76
N PRO A 86 17.05 -6.18 17.24
CA PRO A 86 17.01 -4.73 17.14
C PRO A 86 16.88 -4.18 15.71
N GLU A 87 17.51 -4.82 14.71
CA GLU A 87 17.39 -4.38 13.31
C GLU A 87 15.98 -4.58 12.79
N PHE A 88 15.33 -5.69 13.19
CA PHE A 88 13.94 -5.96 12.84
C PHE A 88 12.99 -4.91 13.44
N ARG A 89 13.18 -4.57 14.73
CA ARG A 89 12.42 -3.51 15.40
C ARG A 89 12.63 -2.15 14.74
N GLN A 90 13.86 -1.83 14.37
CA GLN A 90 14.20 -0.59 13.67
C GLN A 90 13.53 -0.52 12.29
N HIS A 91 13.53 -1.64 11.55
CA HIS A 91 12.88 -1.72 10.25
C HIS A 91 11.37 -1.52 10.35
N SER A 92 10.71 -2.12 11.35
CA SER A 92 9.28 -1.86 11.61
C SER A 92 9.01 -0.40 11.96
N ALA A 93 9.90 0.28 12.69
CA ALA A 93 9.76 1.71 12.96
C ALA A 93 9.84 2.56 11.68
N VAL A 94 10.65 2.16 10.69
CA VAL A 94 10.65 2.79 9.35
C VAL A 94 9.33 2.54 8.63
N MET A 95 8.79 1.32 8.70
CA MET A 95 7.50 0.99 8.11
C MET A 95 6.38 1.84 8.71
N VAL A 96 6.36 2.03 10.03
CA VAL A 96 5.43 2.95 10.69
C VAL A 96 5.54 4.35 10.14
N ARG A 97 6.75 4.93 10.06
CA ARG A 97 6.93 6.29 9.53
C ARG A 97 6.37 6.44 8.11
N ASN A 98 6.56 5.43 7.26
CA ASN A 98 6.06 5.43 5.89
C ASN A 98 4.52 5.37 5.78
N LEU A 99 3.81 4.95 6.83
CA LEU A 99 2.34 4.99 6.85
C LEU A 99 1.82 6.42 7.00
N PHE A 100 2.62 7.35 7.55
CA PHE A 100 2.18 8.69 7.86
C PHE A 100 2.64 9.71 6.82
N ILE A 101 1.87 10.80 6.67
CA ILE A 101 2.15 11.85 5.69
C ILE A 101 3.44 12.63 6.01
N SER A 102 3.84 12.64 7.29
CA SER A 102 5.09 13.23 7.78
C SER A 102 5.50 12.59 9.11
N ASP A 103 6.69 12.93 9.64
CA ASP A 103 7.12 12.47 10.96
C ASP A 103 6.61 13.36 12.12
N LYS A 104 6.08 14.55 11.80
CA LYS A 104 5.61 15.56 12.78
C LYS A 104 4.14 15.39 13.16
N ILE A 105 3.69 14.14 13.18
CA ILE A 105 2.31 13.78 13.45
C ILE A 105 2.04 13.79 14.93
N LYS A 106 0.91 14.39 15.32
CA LYS A 106 0.45 14.41 16.70
C LYS A 106 -0.35 13.16 17.02
N LEU A 107 -0.07 12.59 18.18
CA LEU A 107 -0.71 11.37 18.70
C LEU A 107 -1.51 11.67 19.98
N SER A 108 -2.20 12.80 20.03
CA SER A 108 -2.97 13.25 21.19
C SER A 108 -4.04 12.24 21.62
N GLY A 109 -4.69 11.56 20.67
CA GLY A 109 -5.71 10.55 20.97
C GLY A 109 -5.15 9.32 21.70
N LEU A 110 -3.86 9.05 21.59
CA LEU A 110 -3.21 7.95 22.32
C LEU A 110 -2.76 8.36 23.72
N SER A 111 -2.71 9.66 24.01
CA SER A 111 -2.04 10.17 25.21
C SER A 111 -2.72 9.86 26.53
N ASN A 112 -4.04 9.58 26.54
CA ASN A 112 -4.72 9.12 27.75
C ASN A 112 -4.11 7.82 28.30
N ASN A 113 -3.46 7.04 27.44
CA ASN A 113 -2.81 5.78 27.80
C ASN A 113 -1.34 5.94 28.20
N TYR A 114 -0.74 7.12 27.98
CA TYR A 114 0.69 7.37 28.24
C TYR A 114 0.87 8.63 29.10
N PRO A 115 1.36 8.49 30.34
CA PRO A 115 1.43 9.60 31.30
C PRO A 115 2.45 10.68 30.92
N GLU A 116 3.38 10.40 30.01
CA GLU A 116 4.38 11.37 29.59
C GLU A 116 3.93 12.21 28.39
N SER A 117 3.68 13.48 28.67
CA SER A 117 3.53 14.55 27.69
C SER A 117 4.67 14.67 26.66
N ALA A 118 5.77 13.94 26.82
CA ALA A 118 6.87 13.91 25.87
C ALA A 118 6.56 13.07 24.62
N LEU A 119 5.58 12.16 24.65
CA LEU A 119 5.31 11.16 23.59
C LEU A 119 4.23 11.58 22.57
N TYR A 120 3.84 12.87 22.53
CA TYR A 120 2.77 13.35 21.64
C TYR A 120 3.10 13.34 20.15
N THR A 121 4.33 13.01 19.75
CA THR A 121 4.71 12.95 18.34
C THR A 121 5.18 11.57 17.97
N LEU A 122 4.89 11.15 16.73
CA LEU A 122 5.28 9.83 16.23
C LEU A 122 6.76 9.51 16.44
N ASP A 123 7.67 10.39 16.05
CA ASP A 123 9.11 10.15 16.21
C ASP A 123 9.51 9.90 17.67
N ARG A 124 9.04 10.73 18.59
CA ARG A 124 9.35 10.57 20.02
C ARG A 124 8.78 9.29 20.59
N LEU A 125 7.57 8.91 20.19
CA LEU A 125 6.99 7.64 20.58
C LEU A 125 7.87 6.48 20.10
N LEU A 126 8.25 6.47 18.83
CA LEU A 126 9.08 5.41 18.25
C LEU A 126 10.46 5.33 18.91
N ASP A 127 11.14 6.47 19.10
CA ASP A 127 12.46 6.54 19.73
C ASP A 127 12.41 6.03 21.18
N HIS A 128 11.34 6.35 21.90
CA HIS A 128 11.14 5.89 23.27
C HIS A 128 10.87 4.37 23.32
N ILE A 129 9.98 3.83 22.48
CA ILE A 129 9.71 2.39 22.44
C ILE A 129 10.97 1.60 22.06
N LEU A 130 11.74 2.10 21.09
CA LEU A 130 12.97 1.46 20.65
C LEU A 130 14.03 1.41 21.76
N SER A 131 14.19 2.49 22.51
CA SER A 131 15.22 2.62 23.55
C SER A 131 14.85 1.93 24.87
N GLU A 132 13.61 2.08 25.33
CA GLU A 132 13.18 1.61 26.66
C GLU A 132 12.42 0.28 26.64
N GLY A 133 11.95 -0.16 25.46
CA GLY A 133 11.23 -1.43 25.35
C GLY A 133 9.86 -1.38 26.02
N MET A 134 9.13 -0.27 25.83
CA MET A 134 7.79 -0.10 26.38
C MET A 134 6.79 -0.98 25.61
N PRO A 135 6.08 -1.93 26.26
CA PRO A 135 5.02 -2.69 25.61
C PRO A 135 3.88 -1.74 25.23
N VAL A 136 3.69 -1.56 23.92
CA VAL A 136 2.61 -0.75 23.34
C VAL A 136 1.69 -1.69 22.59
N TRP A 137 0.47 -1.82 23.08
CA TRP A 137 -0.55 -2.61 22.41
C TRP A 137 -1.87 -1.85 22.39
N PHE A 138 -2.28 -1.50 21.18
CA PHE A 138 -3.67 -1.16 20.89
C PHE A 138 -4.13 -1.99 19.71
N LYS A 139 -5.43 -2.25 19.67
CA LYS A 139 -6.08 -2.96 18.58
C LYS A 139 -7.27 -2.15 18.08
N PRO A 140 -7.25 -1.71 16.81
CA PRO A 140 -8.45 -1.21 16.16
C PRO A 140 -9.53 -2.30 16.14
N VAL A 141 -10.71 -2.01 16.69
CA VAL A 141 -11.84 -2.96 16.74
C VAL A 141 -12.91 -2.58 15.73
N GLN A 142 -13.18 -1.28 15.61
CA GLN A 142 -14.17 -0.74 14.71
C GLN A 142 -13.59 0.52 14.09
N ILE A 143 -13.53 0.57 12.77
CA ILE A 143 -13.06 1.72 11.99
C ILE A 143 -14.24 2.17 11.12
N ILE A 144 -14.58 3.45 11.20
CA ILE A 144 -15.68 4.05 10.45
C ILE A 144 -15.17 5.33 9.79
N VAL A 145 -15.51 5.53 8.52
CA VAL A 145 -15.29 6.82 7.85
C VAL A 145 -16.26 7.85 8.42
N THR A 146 -15.74 8.86 9.12
CA THR A 146 -16.55 9.94 9.68
C THR A 146 -16.63 11.14 8.76
N ALA A 147 -15.57 11.38 7.98
CA ALA A 147 -15.57 12.32 6.87
C ALA A 147 -14.94 11.64 5.64
N PRO A 148 -15.69 11.45 4.54
CA PRO A 148 -15.13 10.88 3.32
C PRO A 148 -14.11 11.82 2.69
N PHE A 149 -13.30 11.31 1.76
CA PHE A 149 -12.32 12.14 1.07
C PHE A 149 -12.96 13.33 0.35
N ALA A 150 -12.52 14.53 0.69
CA ALA A 150 -12.85 15.77 0.02
C ALA A 150 -11.56 16.40 -0.55
N ALA A 151 -11.65 16.96 -1.75
CA ALA A 151 -10.51 17.63 -2.37
C ALA A 151 -10.15 18.88 -1.56
N GLU A 152 -8.91 18.94 -1.09
CA GLU A 152 -8.34 20.17 -0.53
C GLU A 152 -7.70 21.01 -1.64
N ASN A 153 -7.05 20.34 -2.59
CA ASN A 153 -6.43 20.93 -3.78
C ASN A 153 -6.27 19.87 -4.89
N ASP A 154 -5.71 20.27 -6.04
CA ASP A 154 -5.54 19.39 -7.22
C ASP A 154 -4.63 18.17 -6.97
N SER A 155 -3.92 18.13 -5.85
CA SER A 155 -2.95 17.08 -5.52
C SER A 155 -3.20 16.41 -4.16
N THR A 156 -4.27 16.79 -3.46
CA THR A 156 -4.54 16.32 -2.10
C THR A 156 -6.03 16.21 -1.84
N PHE A 157 -6.45 15.04 -1.34
CA PHE A 157 -7.74 14.85 -0.68
C PHE A 157 -7.51 14.57 0.81
N ILE A 158 -8.45 15.03 1.64
CA ILE A 158 -8.43 14.83 3.09
C ILE A 158 -9.75 14.19 3.52
N GLY A 159 -9.68 13.29 4.49
CA GLY A 159 -10.83 12.71 5.15
C GLY A 159 -10.52 12.37 6.61
N ASN A 160 -11.46 11.70 7.28
CA ASN A 160 -11.31 11.27 8.66
C ASN A 160 -11.87 9.87 8.88
N LEU A 161 -11.15 9.09 9.67
CA LEU A 161 -11.61 7.84 10.26
C LEU A 161 -11.87 8.07 11.74
N SER A 162 -12.90 7.43 12.30
CA SER A 162 -13.03 7.22 13.73
C SER A 162 -12.79 5.76 14.03
N CYS A 163 -11.98 5.50 15.04
CA CYS A 163 -11.62 4.16 15.46
C CYS A 163 -11.92 3.95 16.94
N LYS A 164 -12.59 2.84 17.25
CA LYS A 164 -12.62 2.31 18.61
C LYS A 164 -11.38 1.44 18.83
N LEU A 165 -10.55 1.84 19.78
CA LEU A 165 -9.36 1.11 20.19
C LEU A 165 -9.63 0.30 21.45
N GLU A 166 -9.12 -0.93 21.46
CA GLU A 166 -8.84 -1.66 22.70
C GLU A 166 -7.37 -1.43 23.04
N CYS A 167 -7.09 -0.73 24.15
CA CYS A 167 -5.74 -0.55 24.65
C CYS A 167 -5.57 -1.25 26.00
N GLN A 168 -4.42 -1.89 26.19
CA GLN A 168 -4.01 -2.40 27.48
C GLN A 168 -3.18 -1.34 28.18
N ALA A 169 -3.81 -0.54 29.04
CA ALA A 169 -3.10 0.47 29.80
C ALA A 169 -2.14 -0.20 30.81
N LEU A 170 -0.88 0.24 30.85
CA LEU A 170 0.02 -0.10 31.95
C LEU A 170 -0.41 0.66 33.20
N SER A 171 -1.33 0.07 33.96
CA SER A 171 -1.59 0.54 35.32
C SER A 171 -0.33 0.33 36.17
N SER A 172 0.08 1.38 36.89
CA SER A 172 1.16 1.32 37.90
C SER A 172 0.90 0.30 39.02
N LYS A 173 -0.31 -0.27 39.08
CA LYS A 173 -0.71 -1.32 40.03
C LYS A 173 -0.72 -2.74 39.45
N GLY A 174 -0.26 -2.94 38.21
CA GLY A 174 -0.14 -4.26 37.58
C GLY A 174 -1.48 -4.92 37.18
N THR A 175 -2.62 -4.26 37.40
CA THR A 175 -3.91 -4.69 36.87
C THR A 175 -4.13 -4.11 35.48
N SER A 176 -4.05 -5.00 34.49
CA SER A 176 -4.41 -4.73 33.10
C SER A 176 -5.92 -4.55 32.97
N GLU A 177 -6.40 -3.32 32.80
CA GLU A 177 -7.77 -3.06 32.37
C GLU A 177 -7.76 -2.63 30.90
N ILE A 178 -8.59 -3.29 30.09
CA ILE A 178 -8.81 -2.90 28.70
C ILE A 178 -9.86 -1.79 28.73
N LEU A 179 -9.44 -0.56 28.51
CA LEU A 179 -10.35 0.56 28.39
C LEU A 179 -10.56 0.85 26.90
N PRO A 180 -11.82 0.80 26.41
CA PRO A 180 -12.11 1.22 25.06
C PRO A 180 -11.96 2.74 24.97
N ASP A 181 -11.08 3.21 24.09
CA ASP A 181 -10.99 4.63 23.74
C ASP A 181 -11.47 4.84 22.30
N ILE A 182 -11.98 6.03 22.00
CA ILE A 182 -12.40 6.40 20.66
C ILE A 182 -11.46 7.50 20.18
N ILE A 183 -10.74 7.22 19.11
CA ILE A 183 -9.84 8.18 18.47
C ILE A 183 -10.39 8.59 17.10
N THR A 184 -9.93 9.74 16.64
CA THR A 184 -10.12 10.20 15.26
C THR A 184 -8.76 10.26 14.58
N VAL A 185 -8.68 9.75 13.35
CA VAL A 185 -7.46 9.71 12.56
C VAL A 185 -7.71 10.49 11.27
N ASP A 186 -6.87 11.49 11.02
CA ASP A 186 -6.85 12.18 9.73
C ASP A 186 -6.30 11.24 8.66
N ILE A 187 -6.90 11.24 7.47
CA ILE A 187 -6.41 10.47 6.33
C ILE A 187 -6.18 11.39 5.14
N TYR A 188 -5.11 11.12 4.41
CA TYR A 188 -4.66 11.92 3.28
C TYR A 188 -4.52 11.02 2.05
N LEU A 189 -4.92 11.55 0.90
CA LEU A 189 -4.64 10.96 -0.39
C LEU A 189 -3.88 11.98 -1.22
N VAL A 190 -2.61 11.72 -1.48
CA VAL A 190 -1.69 12.70 -2.05
C VAL A 190 -1.12 12.21 -3.37
N LYS A 191 -1.08 13.10 -4.36
CA LYS A 191 -0.51 12.83 -5.67
C LYS A 191 1.01 13.03 -5.63
N ARG A 192 1.79 11.95 -5.64
CA ARG A 192 3.26 11.97 -5.55
C ARG A 192 3.91 11.30 -6.76
N TYR A 193 5.15 11.71 -7.04
CA TYR A 193 5.95 11.06 -8.07
C TYR A 193 6.55 9.76 -7.54
N GLN A 194 6.28 8.66 -8.24
CA GLN A 194 6.85 7.36 -7.96
C GLN A 194 7.80 6.94 -9.08
N TYR A 195 8.96 6.41 -8.69
CA TYR A 195 10.02 6.00 -9.61
C TYR A 195 9.89 4.53 -9.99
N PHE A 196 9.98 4.25 -11.29
CA PHE A 196 9.95 2.91 -11.87
C PHE A 196 11.13 2.78 -12.85
N GLY A 197 12.29 2.39 -12.33
CA GLY A 197 13.56 2.48 -13.06
C GLY A 197 13.90 3.94 -13.35
N ASP A 198 14.12 4.27 -14.63
CA ASP A 198 14.42 5.64 -15.09
C ASP A 198 13.17 6.50 -15.31
N ASN A 199 11.97 5.91 -15.24
CA ASN A 199 10.71 6.63 -15.45
C ASN A 199 10.12 7.07 -14.11
N HIS A 200 9.39 8.18 -14.13
CA HIS A 200 8.59 8.63 -13.00
C HIS A 200 7.16 8.90 -13.45
N ILE A 201 6.20 8.50 -12.63
CA ILE A 201 4.77 8.78 -12.85
C ILE A 201 4.17 9.36 -11.59
N LYS A 202 3.20 10.27 -11.74
CA LYS A 202 2.41 10.74 -10.60
C LYS A 202 1.33 9.72 -10.30
N ILE A 203 1.29 9.24 -9.06
CA ILE A 203 0.27 8.32 -8.55
C ILE A 203 -0.33 8.86 -7.26
N TRP A 204 -1.55 8.43 -6.97
CA TRP A 204 -2.23 8.73 -5.72
C TRP A 204 -1.86 7.71 -4.65
N GLU A 205 -1.42 8.19 -3.50
CA GLU A 205 -0.99 7.39 -2.35
C GLU A 205 -1.72 7.83 -1.09
N ALA A 206 -2.20 6.86 -0.31
CA ALA A 206 -2.86 7.10 0.96
C ALA A 206 -1.84 7.20 2.09
N TYR A 207 -2.14 8.05 3.07
CA TYR A 207 -1.34 8.29 4.26
C TYR A 207 -2.22 8.54 5.48
N LEU A 208 -1.72 8.16 6.64
CA LEU A 208 -2.27 8.53 7.93
C LEU A 208 -1.77 9.92 8.36
N GLY A 209 -2.59 10.60 9.14
CA GLY A 209 -2.35 11.92 9.69
C GLY A 209 -2.36 11.97 11.21
N ASP A 210 -2.76 13.11 11.76
CA ASP A 210 -2.89 13.30 13.20
C ASP A 210 -3.91 12.31 13.79
N ILE A 211 -3.57 11.78 14.96
CA ILE A 211 -4.41 10.90 15.76
C ILE A 211 -4.86 11.69 17.00
N ASN A 212 -6.16 11.98 17.04
CA ASN A 212 -6.81 12.86 18.01
C ASN A 212 -7.76 12.11 18.93
#